data_AF-A0A3R7G4R5-F1
#
_entry.id   AF-A0A3R7G4R5-F1
#
_cell.length_a   1.000
_cell.length_b   1.000
_cell.length_c   1.000
_cell.angle_alpha   90.00
_cell.angle_beta   90.00
_cell.angle_gamma   90.00
#
_symmetry.space_group_name_H-M   'P 1'
#
loop_
_entity.id
_entity.type
_entity.pdbx_description
1 polymer ?
#
loop_
_entity_poly.entity_id
_entity_poly.type
_entity_poly.pdbx_seq_one_letter_code
_entity_poly.pdbx_strand_id
1 'polypeptide(L)'
;YGADVNSVPYILDEFSYYFETPYDVTDPTFPDCSINRPPGASAAGRMYIVNHFLDVDILGILVPDRLRAPLTNSVSGSGSIGAQGALCSSLYGRNPNVVLVDFVDQGQVMQAQAALNGV
;
A
#
# COMPACT_ATOMS: atom_id res chain seq x y z
N TYR A 1 -9.07 -13.78 1.46
CA TYR A 1 -10.27 -13.96 0.61
C TYR A 1 -11.11 -15.11 1.14
N GLY A 2 -12.41 -15.11 0.88
CA GLY A 2 -13.34 -16.15 1.31
C GLY A 2 -14.76 -15.70 1.68
N ALA A 3 -15.16 -14.48 1.33
CA ALA A 3 -16.54 -14.04 1.58
C ALA A 3 -17.52 -14.83 0.67
N ASP A 4 -18.65 -15.26 1.23
CA ASP A 4 -19.73 -15.92 0.49
C ASP A 4 -20.91 -14.95 0.34
N VAL A 5 -21.00 -14.35 -0.85
CA VAL A 5 -22.04 -13.39 -1.19
C VAL A 5 -23.45 -14.00 -1.25
N ASN A 6 -23.58 -15.34 -1.26
CA ASN A 6 -24.89 -15.99 -1.20
C ASN A 6 -25.45 -16.01 0.22
N SER A 7 -24.60 -16.09 1.25
CA SER A 7 -25.01 -16.06 2.66
C SER A 7 -24.99 -14.66 3.26
N VAL A 8 -24.02 -13.82 2.88
CA VAL A 8 -23.86 -12.43 3.36
C VAL A 8 -23.69 -11.47 2.18
N PRO A 9 -24.78 -11.12 1.46
CA PRO A 9 -24.70 -10.40 0.18
C PRO A 9 -24.17 -8.96 0.27
N TYR A 10 -24.03 -8.42 1.48
CA TYR A 10 -23.47 -7.09 1.75
C TYR A 10 -22.00 -7.12 2.16
N ILE A 11 -21.37 -8.30 2.27
CA ILE A 11 -19.92 -8.45 2.50
C ILE A 11 -19.31 -8.98 1.21
N LEU A 12 -18.52 -8.14 0.54
CA LEU A 12 -17.82 -8.50 -0.70
C LEU A 12 -16.47 -9.13 -0.39
N ASP A 13 -16.03 -10.06 -1.24
CA ASP A 13 -14.68 -10.61 -1.18
C ASP A 13 -13.67 -9.57 -1.68
N GLU A 14 -12.80 -9.08 -0.79
CA GLU A 14 -11.85 -8.01 -1.08
C GLU A 14 -11.04 -8.26 -2.35
N PHE A 15 -10.40 -9.43 -2.49
CA PHE A 15 -9.49 -9.72 -3.61
C PHE A 15 -10.20 -10.02 -4.94
N SER A 16 -11.52 -10.12 -4.92
CA SER A 16 -12.33 -10.05 -6.13
C SER A 16 -12.35 -8.64 -6.73
N TYR A 17 -12.16 -7.59 -5.90
CA TYR A 17 -12.25 -6.18 -6.29
C TYR A 17 -10.94 -5.40 -6.08
N TYR A 18 -10.03 -5.90 -5.25
CA TYR A 18 -8.74 -5.31 -4.95
C TYR A 18 -7.59 -6.23 -5.34
N PHE A 19 -6.45 -5.63 -5.63
CA PHE A 19 -5.15 -6.26 -5.44
C PHE A 19 -4.29 -5.39 -4.55
N GLU A 20 -3.19 -5.92 -4.05
CA GLU A 20 -2.23 -5.12 -3.29
C GLU A 20 -0.78 -5.46 -3.62
N THR A 21 0.10 -4.52 -3.32
CA THR A 21 1.57 -4.62 -3.46
C THR A 21 2.17 -5.50 -2.35
N PRO A 22 3.46 -5.87 -2.40
CA PRO A 22 4.09 -6.62 -1.31
C PRO A 22 3.92 -5.93 0.05
N TYR A 23 3.64 -6.73 1.06
CA TYR A 23 3.60 -6.35 2.47
C TYR A 23 4.86 -6.90 3.17
N ASP A 24 5.03 -6.62 4.47
CA ASP A 24 6.17 -7.12 5.25
C ASP A 24 7.54 -6.67 4.68
N VAL A 25 7.57 -5.45 4.12
CA VAL A 25 8.73 -4.91 3.39
C VAL A 25 9.77 -4.37 4.37
N THR A 26 11.04 -4.70 4.15
CA THR A 26 12.18 -4.21 4.96
C THR A 26 13.12 -3.26 4.20
N ASP A 27 12.88 -3.05 2.91
CA ASP A 27 13.59 -2.05 2.10
C ASP A 27 12.88 -0.68 2.22
N PRO A 28 13.51 0.33 2.82
CA PRO A 28 12.90 1.64 3.04
C PRO A 28 12.63 2.43 1.76
N THR A 29 13.11 1.97 0.61
CA THR A 29 12.88 2.64 -0.68
C THR A 29 11.58 2.21 -1.37
N PHE A 30 10.93 1.15 -0.88
CA PHE A 30 9.70 0.58 -1.45
C PHE A 30 9.77 0.39 -2.99
N PRO A 31 10.73 -0.41 -3.50
CA PRO A 31 11.03 -0.47 -4.93
C PRO A 31 10.05 -1.33 -5.74
N ASP A 32 9.12 -2.02 -5.08
CA ASP A 32 8.22 -3.00 -5.71
C ASP A 32 6.75 -2.58 -5.57
N CYS A 33 6.10 -2.45 -6.73
CA CYS A 33 4.67 -2.20 -6.86
C CYS A 33 3.95 -3.36 -7.56
N SER A 34 4.57 -4.53 -7.70
CA SER A 34 3.98 -5.71 -8.34
C SER A 34 2.78 -6.25 -7.56
N ILE A 35 1.92 -7.02 -8.22
CA ILE A 35 0.77 -7.63 -7.56
C ILE A 35 1.25 -8.77 -6.68
N ASN A 36 1.08 -8.64 -5.36
CA ASN A 36 1.41 -9.68 -4.39
C ASN A 36 0.17 -10.50 -4.02
N ARG A 37 -0.95 -9.84 -3.68
CA ARG A 37 -2.22 -10.52 -3.38
C ARG A 37 -3.39 -9.98 -4.22
N PRO A 38 -4.27 -10.87 -4.74
CA PRO A 38 -4.11 -12.32 -4.74
C PRO A 38 -3.07 -12.74 -5.81
N PRO A 39 -2.38 -13.88 -5.64
CA PRO A 39 -1.39 -14.35 -6.60
C PRO A 39 -2.02 -14.61 -7.97
N GLY A 40 -1.35 -14.17 -9.03
CA GLY A 40 -1.81 -14.35 -10.42
C GLY A 40 -2.99 -13.44 -10.84
N ALA A 41 -3.39 -12.47 -10.01
CA ALA A 41 -4.39 -11.50 -10.42
C ALA A 41 -3.89 -10.55 -11.52
N SER A 42 -4.86 -9.92 -12.16
CA SER A 42 -4.65 -8.78 -13.05
C SER A 42 -5.13 -7.49 -12.37
N ALA A 43 -4.40 -6.40 -12.62
CA ALA A 43 -4.82 -5.06 -12.24
C ALA A 43 -6.08 -4.59 -12.97
N ALA A 44 -6.43 -5.22 -14.10
CA ALA A 44 -7.63 -4.87 -14.85
C ALA A 44 -8.90 -5.18 -14.04
N GLY A 45 -9.81 -4.21 -13.97
CA GLY A 45 -11.10 -4.35 -13.27
C GLY A 45 -11.01 -4.35 -11.74
N ARG A 46 -9.84 -4.05 -11.16
CA ARG A 46 -9.63 -3.99 -9.71
C ARG A 46 -9.15 -2.62 -9.25
N MET A 47 -9.58 -2.24 -8.05
CA MET A 47 -8.92 -1.22 -7.25
C MET A 47 -7.61 -1.77 -6.68
N TYR A 48 -6.76 -0.93 -6.11
CA TYR A 48 -5.56 -1.42 -5.46
C TYR A 48 -5.14 -0.66 -4.21
N ILE A 49 -4.55 -1.44 -3.31
CA ILE A 49 -3.94 -0.99 -2.06
C ILE A 49 -2.41 -1.01 -2.25
N VAL A 50 -1.77 0.11 -1.96
CA VAL A 50 -0.31 0.16 -1.83
C VAL A 50 0.03 -0.05 -0.36
N ASN A 51 0.70 -1.16 -0.07
CA ASN A 51 1.26 -1.44 1.25
C ASN A 51 2.53 -0.60 1.43
N HIS A 52 2.37 0.53 2.13
CA HIS A 52 3.43 1.51 2.42
C HIS A 52 3.69 1.55 3.93
N PHE A 53 4.11 0.43 4.48
CA PHE A 53 4.56 0.32 5.87
C PHE A 53 5.85 -0.46 5.88
N LEU A 54 6.84 0.07 6.61
CA LEU A 54 8.19 -0.48 6.68
C LEU A 54 8.31 -1.30 7.96
N ASP A 55 8.82 -2.51 7.82
CA ASP A 55 9.23 -3.34 8.94
C ASP A 55 10.74 -3.31 9.15
N VAL A 56 11.14 -3.60 10.38
CA VAL A 56 12.48 -4.03 10.74
C VAL A 56 12.46 -5.51 11.11
N ASP A 57 13.44 -6.26 10.62
CA ASP A 57 13.67 -7.65 11.03
C ASP A 57 14.49 -7.68 12.31
N ILE A 58 13.89 -8.20 13.37
CA ILE A 58 14.54 -8.47 14.65
C ILE A 58 14.53 -9.98 14.89
N LEU A 59 15.64 -10.63 14.57
CA LEU A 59 15.84 -12.07 14.78
C LEU A 59 14.81 -12.96 14.05
N GLY A 60 14.39 -12.56 12.86
CA GLY A 60 13.40 -13.24 12.02
C GLY A 60 11.95 -12.84 12.31
N ILE A 61 11.74 -11.83 13.17
CA ILE A 61 10.42 -11.28 13.48
C ILE A 61 10.35 -9.89 12.85
N LEU A 62 9.35 -9.69 11.99
CA LEU A 62 9.05 -8.39 11.40
C LEU A 62 8.22 -7.56 12.35
N VAL A 63 8.67 -6.33 12.59
CA VAL A 63 8.03 -5.37 13.50
C VAL A 63 7.97 -4.01 12.81
N PRO A 64 6.85 -3.28 12.90
CA PRO A 64 6.73 -1.95 12.31
C PRO A 64 7.84 -0.98 12.74
N ASP A 65 8.52 -0.37 11.78
CA ASP A 65 9.60 0.61 11.99
C ASP A 65 9.03 1.98 12.36
N ARG A 66 8.59 2.12 13.61
CA ARG A 66 8.05 3.37 14.13
C ARG A 66 9.03 4.54 14.06
N LEU A 67 10.34 4.29 14.15
CA LEU A 67 11.34 5.35 14.13
C LEU A 67 11.48 5.98 12.74
N ARG A 68 11.30 5.19 11.68
CA ARG A 68 11.32 5.68 10.29
C ARG A 68 9.95 6.12 9.77
N ALA A 69 8.86 5.78 10.45
CA ALA A 69 7.50 6.16 10.02
C ALA A 69 7.36 7.65 9.64
N PRO A 70 7.90 8.66 10.37
CA PRO A 70 7.81 10.05 9.94
C PRO A 70 8.48 10.36 8.59
N LEU A 71 9.48 9.56 8.20
CA LEU A 71 10.24 9.70 6.96
C LEU A 71 9.56 8.96 5.79
N THR A 72 9.12 7.72 5.99
CA THR A 72 8.42 6.94 4.97
C THR A 72 7.04 7.54 4.69
N ASN A 73 6.32 7.96 5.73
CA ASN A 73 5.01 8.62 5.59
C ASN A 73 5.10 10.09 5.10
N SER A 74 6.18 10.48 4.42
CA SER A 74 6.36 11.82 3.86
C SER A 74 5.68 11.97 2.48
N VAL A 75 5.48 13.22 2.05
CA VAL A 75 4.91 13.52 0.73
C VAL A 75 5.88 13.23 -0.41
N SER A 76 7.18 13.40 -0.18
CA SER A 76 8.21 13.32 -1.21
C SER A 76 9.55 12.93 -0.62
N GLY A 77 10.44 12.41 -1.46
CA GLY A 77 11.75 11.91 -1.07
C GLY A 77 11.84 10.40 -1.27
N SER A 78 13.06 9.87 -1.18
CA SER A 78 13.29 8.42 -1.30
C SER A 78 12.47 7.66 -0.26
N GLY A 79 11.72 6.64 -0.67
CA GLY A 79 10.92 5.83 0.24
C GLY A 79 9.66 6.50 0.78
N SER A 80 9.26 7.65 0.22
CA SER A 80 8.05 8.36 0.63
C SER A 80 6.78 7.76 0.02
N ILE A 81 5.61 8.06 0.62
CA ILE A 81 4.29 7.74 0.03
C ILE A 81 4.21 8.27 -1.41
N GLY A 82 4.65 9.51 -1.64
CA GLY A 82 4.62 10.09 -2.99
C GLY A 82 5.56 9.41 -3.98
N ALA A 83 6.73 8.96 -3.53
CA ALA A 83 7.67 8.23 -4.39
C ALA A 83 7.13 6.85 -4.78
N GLN A 84 6.64 6.05 -3.83
CA GLN A 84 6.03 4.75 -4.16
C GLN A 84 4.72 4.94 -4.95
N GLY A 85 3.92 5.96 -4.62
CA GLY A 85 2.72 6.31 -5.36
C GLY A 85 3.02 6.62 -6.84
N ALA A 86 4.07 7.41 -7.12
CA ALA A 86 4.51 7.70 -8.49
C ALA A 86 5.02 6.43 -9.21
N LEU A 87 5.80 5.59 -8.53
CA LEU A 87 6.24 4.31 -9.06
C LEU A 87 5.06 3.41 -9.44
N CYS A 88 4.12 3.19 -8.53
CA CYS A 88 2.96 2.35 -8.77
C CYS A 88 2.05 2.94 -9.87
N SER A 89 1.89 4.26 -9.91
CA SER A 89 1.13 4.95 -10.95
C SER A 89 1.76 4.79 -12.33
N SER A 90 3.09 4.81 -12.43
CA SER A 90 3.80 4.53 -13.68
C SER A 90 3.57 3.11 -14.21
N LEU A 91 3.36 2.13 -13.32
CA LEU A 91 3.10 0.74 -13.69
C LEU A 91 1.64 0.51 -14.13
N TYR A 92 0.68 1.13 -13.43
CA TYR A 92 -0.74 0.86 -13.61
C TYR A 92 -1.51 1.91 -14.40
N GLY A 93 -0.87 3.04 -14.74
CA GLY A 93 -1.47 4.16 -15.48
C GLY A 93 -2.54 4.91 -14.70
N ARG A 94 -2.61 4.74 -13.37
CA ARG A 94 -3.57 5.38 -12.47
C ARG A 94 -2.99 5.44 -11.06
N ASN A 95 -3.46 6.37 -10.23
CA ASN A 95 -3.06 6.48 -8.83
C ASN A 95 -3.70 5.39 -7.95
N PRO A 96 -3.10 5.08 -6.78
CA PRO A 96 -3.64 4.10 -5.84
C PRO A 96 -5.00 4.53 -5.31
N ASN A 97 -5.87 3.54 -5.12
CA ASN A 97 -7.17 3.76 -4.47
C ASN A 97 -7.00 3.91 -2.96
N VAL A 98 -6.05 3.16 -2.39
CA VAL A 98 -5.74 3.13 -0.96
C VAL A 98 -4.24 3.06 -0.78
N VAL A 99 -3.71 3.80 0.19
CA VAL A 99 -2.36 3.61 0.73
C VAL A 99 -2.52 3.12 2.15
N LEU A 100 -2.05 1.90 2.43
CA LEU A 100 -2.03 1.33 3.77
C LEU A 100 -0.71 1.69 4.43
N VAL A 101 -0.77 2.32 5.61
CA VAL A 101 0.39 2.77 6.36
C VAL A 101 0.30 2.33 7.82
N ASP A 102 1.46 2.18 8.44
CA ASP A 102 1.58 2.14 9.90
C ASP A 102 1.73 3.55 10.46
N PHE A 103 1.22 3.74 11.67
CA PHE A 103 1.30 5.01 12.42
C PHE A 103 0.82 6.21 11.59
N VAL A 104 -0.46 6.21 11.23
CA VAL A 104 -1.11 7.24 10.39
C VAL A 104 -0.88 8.67 10.89
N ASP A 105 -0.62 8.84 12.19
CA ASP A 105 -0.32 10.10 12.87
C ASP A 105 1.14 10.57 12.73
N GLN A 106 2.02 9.74 12.18
CA GLN A 106 3.45 10.03 11.99
C GLN A 106 3.72 10.45 10.54
N GLY A 107 4.46 11.56 10.38
CA GLY A 107 4.80 12.10 9.06
C GLY A 107 3.70 12.99 8.49
N GLN A 108 3.47 12.88 7.19
CA GLN A 108 2.61 13.77 6.39
C GLN A 108 1.55 12.97 5.61
N VAL A 109 1.00 11.90 6.19
CA VAL A 109 0.08 10.96 5.50
C VAL A 109 -1.07 11.68 4.80
N MET A 110 -1.79 12.56 5.51
CA MET A 110 -2.94 13.28 4.93
C MET A 110 -2.53 14.24 3.81
N GLN A 111 -1.35 14.85 3.90
CA GLN A 111 -0.84 15.73 2.84
C GLN A 111 -0.39 14.92 1.62
N ALA A 112 0.20 13.74 1.82
CA ALA A 112 0.54 12.82 0.74
C ALA A 112 -0.73 12.31 0.03
N GLN A 113 -1.78 11.98 0.81
CA GLN A 113 -3.10 11.64 0.29
C GLN A 113 -3.71 12.79 -0.52
N ALA A 114 -3.59 14.04 -0.05
CA ALA A 114 -4.08 15.21 -0.78
C ALA A 114 -3.34 15.39 -2.11
N ALA A 115 -2.00 15.27 -2.10
CA ALA A 115 -1.17 15.34 -3.29
C ALA A 115 -1.52 14.25 -4.33
N LEU A 116 -1.76 13.00 -3.89
CA LEU A 116 -2.18 11.90 -4.78
C LEU A 116 -3.57 12.12 -5.38
N ASN A 117 -4.44 12.87 -4.69
CA ASN A 117 -5.77 13.24 -5.17
C ASN A 117 -5.80 14.57 -5.93
N GLY A 118 -4.69 15.31 -5.99
CA GLY A 118 -4.58 16.59 -6.68
C GLY A 118 -5.36 17.73 -6.02
N VAL A 119 -5.48 17.73 -4.69
CA VAL A 119 -6.21 18.75 -3.90
C VAL A 119 -5.33 19.44 -2.86
#